data_AF-A0A3G2LVU0-F1
#
_entry.id   AF-A0A3G2LVU0-F1
#
_cell.length_a   1.000
_cell.length_b   1.000
_cell.length_c   1.000
_cell.angle_alpha   90.00
_cell.angle_beta   90.00
_cell.angle_gamma   90.00
#
_symmetry.space_group_name_H-M   'P 1'
#
loop_
_entity.id
_entity.type
_entity.pdbx_description
1 polymer ?
#
loop_
_entity_poly.entity_id
_entity_poly.type
_entity_poly.pdbx_seq_one_letter_code
_entity_poly.pdbx_strand_id
1 'polypeptide(L)'
;IERCQVPVFHDDQHGTAIVTAAGMINALEIQGKKLEEAVFVCMGAGAAAIACMSMLVKCGAQRENVYMLDRKGVIHTRREDLNEYKALFANNTDKRTLQDVIKGADVFLGLSGPDVLGAEEVAMMAE
;
A
#
# COMPACT_ATOMS: atom_id res chain seq x y z
N ILE A 1 22.63 11.09 -2.70
CA ILE A 1 22.30 10.86 -4.12
C ILE A 1 22.56 12.15 -4.86
N GLU A 2 23.44 12.10 -5.86
CA GLU A 2 23.66 13.22 -6.79
C GLU A 2 22.37 13.45 -7.60
N ARG A 3 21.87 14.69 -7.66
CA ARG A 3 20.66 15.01 -8.42
C ARG A 3 21.04 15.26 -9.87
N CYS A 4 20.32 14.60 -10.81
CA CYS A 4 20.43 14.92 -12.22
C CYS A 4 20.13 16.40 -12.48
N GLN A 5 20.90 17.04 -13.36
CA GLN A 5 20.65 18.44 -13.77
C GLN A 5 19.53 18.59 -14.80
N VAL A 6 18.99 17.47 -15.28
CA VAL A 6 17.84 17.42 -16.18
C VAL A 6 16.64 16.81 -15.46
N PRO A 7 15.41 17.23 -15.77
CA PRO A 7 14.21 16.58 -15.25
C PRO A 7 14.18 15.11 -15.69
N VAL A 8 14.13 14.19 -14.74
CA VAL A 8 14.02 12.75 -14.99
C VAL A 8 12.75 12.24 -14.33
N PHE A 9 11.98 11.46 -15.08
CA PHE A 9 10.79 10.78 -14.61
C PHE A 9 10.92 9.29 -14.92
N HIS A 10 10.82 8.46 -13.89
CA HIS A 10 10.79 7.00 -14.04
C HIS A 10 9.35 6.52 -14.12
N ASP A 11 8.92 6.07 -15.30
CA ASP A 11 7.52 5.71 -15.55
C ASP A 11 7.03 4.56 -14.66
N ASP A 12 7.81 3.48 -14.51
CA ASP A 12 7.36 2.35 -13.68
C ASP A 12 7.15 2.69 -12.19
N GLN A 13 7.87 3.68 -11.64
CA GLN A 13 7.67 4.11 -10.25
C GLN A 13 6.66 5.25 -10.16
N HIS A 14 6.89 6.33 -10.89
CA HIS A 14 6.10 7.55 -10.78
C HIS A 14 4.79 7.44 -11.56
N GLY A 15 4.82 6.91 -12.78
CA GLY A 15 3.63 6.69 -13.61
C GLY A 15 2.65 5.74 -12.93
N THR A 16 3.15 4.58 -12.47
CA THR A 16 2.35 3.61 -11.69
C THR A 16 1.77 4.24 -10.42
N ALA A 17 2.54 5.04 -9.68
CA ALA A 17 2.06 5.70 -8.47
C ALA A 17 0.98 6.75 -8.75
N ILE A 18 1.13 7.55 -9.81
CA ILE A 18 0.17 8.59 -10.19
C ILE A 18 -1.16 7.94 -10.61
N VAL A 19 -1.11 6.97 -11.52
CA VAL A 19 -2.35 6.34 -12.03
C VAL A 19 -3.05 5.53 -10.94
N THR A 20 -2.29 4.88 -10.05
CA THR A 20 -2.85 4.16 -8.90
C THR A 20 -3.54 5.13 -7.95
N ALA A 21 -2.89 6.25 -7.58
CA ALA A 21 -3.48 7.22 -6.67
C ALA A 21 -4.78 7.82 -7.26
N ALA A 22 -4.77 8.20 -8.53
CA ALA A 22 -5.96 8.71 -9.22
C ALA A 22 -7.11 7.68 -9.23
N GLY A 23 -6.81 6.42 -9.57
CA GLY A 23 -7.82 5.36 -9.57
C GLY A 23 -8.41 5.09 -8.20
N MET A 24 -7.59 5.05 -7.14
CA MET A 24 -8.05 4.78 -5.78
C MET A 24 -8.86 5.94 -5.20
N ILE A 25 -8.45 7.18 -5.44
CA ILE A 25 -9.22 8.37 -5.00
C ILE A 25 -10.62 8.33 -5.62
N ASN A 26 -10.71 8.08 -6.94
CA ASN A 26 -12.00 7.99 -7.62
C ASN A 26 -12.84 6.80 -7.11
N ALA A 27 -12.22 5.65 -6.85
CA ALA A 27 -12.93 4.47 -6.32
C ALA A 27 -13.51 4.73 -4.92
N LEU A 28 -12.75 5.39 -4.04
CA LEU A 28 -13.22 5.80 -2.72
C LEU A 28 -14.36 6.82 -2.80
N GLU A 29 -14.26 7.79 -3.71
CA GLU A 29 -15.33 8.76 -3.97
C GLU A 29 -16.63 8.07 -4.38
N ILE A 30 -16.57 7.10 -5.31
CA ILE A 30 -17.73 6.29 -5.73
C ILE A 30 -18.34 5.53 -4.54
N GLN A 31 -17.52 5.05 -3.61
CA GLN A 31 -17.96 4.37 -2.39
C GLN A 31 -18.41 5.32 -1.28
N GLY A 32 -18.31 6.65 -1.47
CA GLY A 32 -18.61 7.64 -0.44
C GLY A 32 -17.64 7.62 0.74
N LYS A 33 -16.43 7.08 0.55
CA LYS A 33 -15.38 6.96 1.57
C LYS A 33 -14.35 8.07 1.41
N LYS A 34 -13.81 8.58 2.52
CA LYS A 34 -12.75 9.59 2.50
C LYS A 34 -11.37 8.96 2.45
N LEU A 35 -10.46 9.61 1.72
CA LEU A 35 -9.08 9.15 1.59
C LEU A 35 -8.36 9.04 2.93
N GLU A 36 -8.55 10.01 3.84
CA GLU A 36 -7.91 9.99 5.16
C GLU A 36 -8.46 8.90 6.11
N GLU A 37 -9.67 8.41 5.87
CA GLU A 37 -10.33 7.39 6.71
C GLU A 37 -10.11 5.97 6.15
N ALA A 38 -9.73 5.85 4.89
CA ALA A 38 -9.61 4.57 4.20
C ALA A 38 -8.42 3.72 4.69
N VAL A 39 -8.65 2.41 4.83
CA VAL A 39 -7.66 1.39 5.15
C VAL A 39 -7.13 0.74 3.87
N PHE A 40 -5.82 0.83 3.69
CA PHE A 40 -5.12 0.32 2.52
C PHE A 40 -4.32 -0.93 2.86
N VAL A 41 -4.52 -2.00 2.10
CA VAL A 41 -3.72 -3.22 2.18
C VAL A 41 -2.98 -3.42 0.86
N CYS A 42 -1.66 -3.36 0.90
CA CYS A 42 -0.80 -3.55 -0.26
C CYS A 42 -0.03 -4.87 -0.13
N MET A 43 -0.29 -5.80 -1.05
CA MET A 43 0.48 -7.04 -1.18
C MET A 43 1.69 -6.78 -2.07
N GLY A 44 2.86 -6.66 -1.45
CA GLY A 44 4.10 -6.27 -2.10
C GLY A 44 4.75 -5.08 -1.39
N ALA A 45 6.07 -5.09 -1.33
CA ALA A 45 6.89 -4.03 -0.71
C ALA A 45 8.17 -3.76 -1.51
N GLY A 46 8.05 -3.84 -2.84
CA GLY A 46 9.06 -3.42 -3.79
C GLY A 46 8.91 -1.95 -4.19
N ALA A 47 9.68 -1.52 -5.19
CA ALA A 47 9.75 -0.12 -5.61
C ALA A 47 8.38 0.48 -6.01
N ALA A 48 7.61 -0.23 -6.83
CA ALA A 48 6.28 0.23 -7.25
C ALA A 48 5.32 0.37 -6.06
N ALA A 49 5.30 -0.62 -5.15
CA ALA A 49 4.44 -0.61 -3.97
C ALA A 49 4.76 0.57 -3.03
N ILE A 50 6.05 0.78 -2.76
CA ILE A 50 6.52 1.92 -1.97
C ILE A 50 6.14 3.24 -2.65
N ALA A 51 6.30 3.36 -3.97
CA ALA A 51 5.94 4.56 -4.71
C ALA A 51 4.43 4.86 -4.68
N CYS A 52 3.59 3.85 -4.95
CA CYS A 52 2.13 3.99 -4.90
C CYS A 52 1.63 4.38 -3.51
N MET A 53 2.08 3.67 -2.46
CA MET A 53 1.67 3.97 -1.09
C MET A 53 2.18 5.33 -0.63
N SER A 54 3.42 5.71 -1.00
CA SER A 54 3.95 7.04 -0.69
C SER A 54 3.16 8.14 -1.38
N MET A 55 2.70 7.91 -2.62
CA MET A 55 1.87 8.86 -3.35
C MET A 55 0.50 9.03 -2.69
N LEU A 56 -0.17 7.93 -2.32
CA LEU A 56 -1.44 7.98 -1.60
C LEU A 56 -1.33 8.75 -0.27
N VAL A 57 -0.25 8.52 0.49
CA VAL A 57 0.01 9.28 1.73
C VAL A 57 0.22 10.78 1.43
N LYS A 58 0.96 11.12 0.36
CA LYS A 58 1.10 12.53 -0.08
C LYS A 58 -0.22 13.15 -0.53
N CYS A 59 -1.14 12.36 -1.06
CA CYS A 59 -2.48 12.82 -1.46
C CYS A 59 -3.43 12.99 -0.27
N GLY A 60 -3.11 12.45 0.91
CA GLY A 60 -3.91 12.62 2.14
C GLY A 60 -4.30 11.33 2.85
N ALA A 61 -3.91 10.16 2.36
CA ALA A 61 -4.12 8.91 3.09
C ALA A 61 -3.32 8.92 4.40
N GLN A 62 -3.94 8.49 5.50
CA GLN A 62 -3.24 8.42 6.78
C GLN A 62 -2.22 7.28 6.76
N ARG A 63 -0.98 7.59 7.15
CA ARG A 63 0.11 6.62 7.05
C ARG A 63 -0.19 5.38 7.89
N GLU A 64 -0.70 5.54 9.10
CA GLU A 64 -1.10 4.46 10.01
C GLU A 64 -2.16 3.50 9.44
N ASN A 65 -2.97 3.94 8.47
CA ASN A 65 -3.99 3.13 7.81
C ASN A 65 -3.45 2.32 6.62
N VAL A 66 -2.17 2.47 6.30
CA VAL A 66 -1.50 1.72 5.23
C VAL A 66 -0.80 0.51 5.83
N TYR A 67 -1.20 -0.68 5.38
CA TYR A 67 -0.54 -1.96 5.69
C TYR A 67 0.10 -2.53 4.43
N MET A 68 1.39 -2.81 4.50
CA MET A 68 2.12 -3.49 3.43
C MET A 68 2.55 -4.88 3.87
N LEU A 69 2.51 -5.85 2.97
CA LEU A 69 3.02 -7.20 3.20
C LEU A 69 4.13 -7.53 2.22
N ASP A 70 5.12 -8.28 2.68
CA ASP A 70 6.08 -8.95 1.81
C ASP A 70 6.07 -10.46 2.03
N ARG A 71 7.06 -11.17 1.47
CA ARG A 71 7.17 -12.64 1.59
C ARG A 71 7.21 -13.16 3.04
N LYS A 72 7.48 -12.32 4.03
CA LYS A 72 7.49 -12.67 5.46
C LYS A 72 6.27 -12.15 6.22
N GLY A 73 5.24 -11.66 5.52
CA GLY A 73 4.01 -11.14 6.11
C GLY A 73 4.01 -9.61 6.27
N VAL A 74 3.17 -9.14 7.19
CA VAL A 74 2.95 -7.71 7.45
C VAL A 74 4.24 -7.01 7.86
N ILE A 75 4.49 -5.83 7.30
CA ILE A 75 5.58 -4.95 7.68
C ILE A 75 5.22 -4.23 8.98
N HIS A 76 5.97 -4.51 10.04
CA HIS A 76 5.71 -3.99 11.38
C HIS A 76 6.99 -3.67 12.14
N THR A 77 6.89 -2.86 13.20
CA THR A 77 8.04 -2.35 13.97
C THR A 77 8.88 -3.42 14.66
N ARG A 78 8.32 -4.60 14.92
CA ARG A 78 9.04 -5.75 15.52
C ARG A 78 9.90 -6.55 14.52
N ARG A 79 10.00 -6.13 13.25
CA ARG A 79 10.86 -6.79 12.25
C ARG A 79 12.24 -6.16 12.22
N GLU A 80 13.27 -6.98 12.32
CA GLU A 80 14.68 -6.53 12.27
C GLU A 80 15.27 -6.53 10.85
N ASP A 81 14.56 -7.11 9.87
CA ASP A 81 15.05 -7.33 8.52
C ASP A 81 14.47 -6.33 7.49
N LEU A 82 14.05 -5.16 7.96
CA LEU A 82 13.52 -4.10 7.11
C LEU A 82 14.64 -3.19 6.59
N ASN A 83 14.59 -2.87 5.30
CA ASN A 83 15.39 -1.77 4.76
C ASN A 83 14.72 -0.42 5.09
N GLU A 84 15.43 0.68 4.82
CA GLU A 84 14.95 2.04 5.11
C GLU A 84 13.57 2.34 4.49
N TYR A 85 13.30 1.87 3.27
CA TYR A 85 12.04 2.14 2.57
C TYR A 85 10.87 1.36 3.15
N LYS A 86 11.09 0.10 3.53
CA LYS A 86 10.08 -0.71 4.22
C LYS A 86 9.86 -0.24 5.64
N ALA A 87 10.87 0.30 6.31
CA ALA A 87 10.73 0.84 7.66
C ALA A 87 9.75 2.03 7.68
N LEU A 88 9.69 2.84 6.61
CA LEU A 88 8.65 3.88 6.45
C LEU A 88 7.24 3.28 6.52
N PHE A 89 7.08 2.07 5.95
CA PHE A 89 6.01 1.06 5.96
C PHE A 89 5.63 0.38 7.30
N ALA A 90 6.44 0.49 8.34
CA ALA A 90 6.26 -0.32 9.53
C ALA A 90 5.19 0.24 10.48
N ASN A 91 4.13 -0.53 10.71
CA ASN A 91 3.12 -0.19 11.71
C ASN A 91 3.46 -0.83 13.06
N ASN A 92 3.18 -0.13 14.16
CA ASN A 92 3.27 -0.72 15.49
C ASN A 92 2.01 -1.56 15.76
N THR A 93 2.03 -2.82 15.33
CA THR A 93 0.84 -3.69 15.35
C THR A 93 1.21 -5.16 15.62
N ASP A 94 0.24 -5.94 16.09
CA ASP A 94 0.37 -7.39 16.26
C ASP A 94 -0.15 -8.21 15.06
N LYS A 95 -0.68 -7.54 14.03
CA LYS A 95 -1.04 -8.18 12.75
C LYS A 95 0.19 -8.78 12.05
N ARG A 96 0.07 -9.97 11.48
CA ARG A 96 1.17 -10.72 10.83
C ARG A 96 0.83 -11.21 9.44
N THR A 97 -0.43 -11.54 9.18
CA THR A 97 -0.91 -12.20 7.96
C THR A 97 -1.76 -11.27 7.11
N LEU A 98 -2.11 -11.70 5.89
CA LEU A 98 -3.07 -10.99 5.04
C LEU A 98 -4.44 -10.93 5.71
N GLN A 99 -4.90 -12.05 6.28
CA GLN A 99 -6.19 -12.17 6.94
C GLN A 99 -6.32 -11.18 8.13
N ASP A 100 -5.22 -10.89 8.83
CA ASP A 100 -5.23 -9.92 9.93
C ASP A 100 -5.49 -8.47 9.50
N VAL A 101 -5.09 -8.11 8.27
CA VAL A 101 -5.17 -6.73 7.75
C VAL A 101 -6.28 -6.51 6.73
N ILE A 102 -6.69 -7.57 6.01
CA ILE A 102 -7.66 -7.46 4.91
C ILE A 102 -9.10 -7.32 5.40
N LYS A 103 -9.38 -7.79 6.62
CA LYS A 103 -10.72 -7.66 7.21
C LYS A 103 -11.10 -6.19 7.37
N GLY A 104 -12.18 -5.78 6.71
CA GLY A 104 -12.66 -4.40 6.69
C GLY A 104 -11.73 -3.41 5.96
N ALA A 105 -10.83 -3.91 5.11
CA ALA A 105 -10.00 -3.04 4.28
C ALA A 105 -10.83 -2.42 3.14
N ASP A 106 -10.66 -1.12 2.91
CA ASP A 106 -11.36 -0.41 1.84
C ASP A 106 -10.69 -0.62 0.48
N VAL A 107 -9.38 -0.81 0.49
CA VAL A 107 -8.56 -0.95 -0.72
C VAL A 107 -7.59 -2.11 -0.56
N PHE A 108 -7.55 -2.98 -1.56
CA PHE A 108 -6.47 -3.92 -1.77
C PHE A 108 -5.67 -3.56 -3.04
N LEU A 109 -4.34 -3.53 -2.92
CA LEU A 109 -3.43 -3.31 -4.05
C LEU A 109 -2.42 -4.46 -4.17
N GLY A 110 -2.48 -5.21 -5.27
CA GLY A 110 -1.54 -6.30 -5.56
C GLY A 110 -0.35 -5.82 -6.41
N LEU A 111 0.87 -5.87 -5.87
CA LEU A 111 2.13 -5.48 -6.52
C LEU A 111 3.27 -6.47 -6.22
N SER A 112 2.94 -7.75 -6.03
CA SER A 112 3.90 -8.82 -5.74
C SER A 112 3.91 -9.94 -6.80
N GLY A 113 2.75 -10.53 -7.10
CA GLY A 113 2.58 -11.69 -7.99
C GLY A 113 1.10 -12.09 -8.15
N PRO A 114 0.80 -13.07 -9.02
CA PRO A 114 -0.56 -13.52 -9.29
C PRO A 114 -1.17 -14.31 -8.13
N ASP A 115 -2.49 -14.42 -8.11
CA ASP A 115 -3.28 -15.30 -7.22
C ASP A 115 -3.06 -15.07 -5.70
N VAL A 116 -2.72 -13.83 -5.32
CA VAL A 116 -2.45 -13.46 -3.92
C VAL A 116 -3.68 -13.03 -3.12
N LEU A 117 -4.84 -12.90 -3.77
CA LEU A 117 -6.11 -12.54 -3.14
C LEU A 117 -7.18 -13.54 -3.60
N GLY A 118 -7.69 -14.34 -2.68
CA GLY A 118 -8.74 -15.33 -2.95
C GLY A 118 -10.14 -14.77 -2.71
N ALA A 119 -11.14 -15.58 -3.06
CA ALA A 119 -12.55 -15.22 -2.84
C ALA A 119 -12.88 -15.02 -1.36
N GLU A 120 -12.24 -15.78 -0.46
CA GLU A 120 -12.42 -15.65 0.98
C GLU A 120 -11.92 -14.29 1.48
N GLU A 121 -10.73 -13.86 1.06
CA GLU A 121 -10.20 -12.54 1.44
C GLU A 121 -11.02 -11.39 0.86
N VAL A 122 -11.53 -11.52 -0.36
CA VAL A 122 -12.45 -10.52 -0.95
C VAL A 122 -13.73 -10.42 -0.13
N ALA A 123 -14.29 -11.55 0.32
CA ALA A 123 -15.48 -11.53 1.17
C ALA A 123 -15.23 -10.84 2.52
N MET A 124 -14.01 -10.92 3.08
CA MET A 124 -13.63 -10.22 4.31
C MET A 124 -13.56 -8.69 4.16
N MET A 125 -13.48 -8.16 2.92
CA MET A 125 -13.50 -6.72 2.64
C MET A 125 -14.93 -6.15 2.54
N ALA A 126 -15.94 -7.00 2.37
CA ALA A 126 -17.31 -6.60 2.03
C ALA A 126 -18.22 -6.36 3.24
N GLU A 127 -17.66 -6.23 4.45
CA GLU A 127 -18.40 -5.84 5.66
C GLU A 127 -18.67 -4.33 5.73
#